data_AF-A0A229UNG1-F1
#
_entry.id   AF-A0A229UNG1-F1
#
_cell.length_a   1.000
_cell.length_b   1.000
_cell.length_c   1.000
_cell.angle_alpha   90.00
_cell.angle_beta   90.00
_cell.angle_gamma   90.00
#
_symmetry.space_group_name_H-M   'P 1'
#
loop_
_entity.id
_entity.type
_entity.pdbx_description
1 polymer ?
#
loop_
_entity_poly.entity_id
_entity_poly.type
_entity_poly.pdbx_seq_one_letter_code
_entity_poly.pdbx_strand_id
1 'polypeptide(L)' 'MNLSNCRGCGKLQLQQAHVLCADCFKLHLEQSNQIKTFLRMHPGASVIDLARETGLSLSQVNELVGR' A
#
# COMPACT_ATOMS: atom_id res chain seq x y z
N MET A 1 20.21 -19.88 -6.62
CA MET A 1 18.88 -19.33 -6.26
C MET A 1 19.13 -18.08 -5.43
N ASN A 2 18.59 -16.92 -5.83
CA ASN A 2 18.75 -15.71 -5.02
C ASN A 2 17.52 -15.52 -4.14
N LEU A 3 17.76 -15.28 -2.85
CA LEU A 3 16.72 -15.07 -1.86
C LEU A 3 16.69 -13.60 -1.46
N SER A 4 15.50 -13.13 -1.09
CA SER A 4 15.29 -11.77 -0.60
C SER A 4 14.17 -11.77 0.43
N ASN A 5 14.19 -10.78 1.33
CA ASN A 5 13.12 -10.59 2.30
C ASN A 5 12.08 -9.61 1.74
N CYS A 6 10.80 -9.91 1.91
CA CYS A 6 9.70 -9.00 1.61
C CYS A 6 9.89 -7.69 2.39
N ARG A 7 9.83 -6.54 1.70
CA ARG A 7 9.95 -5.22 2.36
C ARG A 7 8.74 -4.84 3.21
N GLY A 8 7.60 -5.50 3.03
CA GLY A 8 6.38 -5.26 3.80
C GLY A 8 6.33 -6.06 5.11
N CYS A 9 6.60 -7.36 5.07
CA CYS A 9 6.46 -8.25 6.23
C CYS A 9 7.73 -8.99 6.66
N GLY A 10 8.84 -8.83 5.94
CA GLY A 10 10.10 -9.52 6.23
C GLY A 10 10.18 -10.98 5.79
N LYS A 11 9.10 -11.56 5.25
CA LYS A 11 9.05 -12.96 4.78
C LYS A 11 10.14 -13.26 3.75
N LEU A 12 10.91 -14.31 3.98
CA LEU A 12 11.93 -14.81 3.04
C LEU A 12 11.24 -15.40 1.80
N GLN A 13 11.71 -15.02 0.62
CA GLN A 13 11.16 -15.43 -0.67
C GLN A 13 12.26 -15.50 -1.73
N LEU A 14 11.98 -16.20 -2.85
CA LEU A 14 12.82 -16.09 -4.03
C LEU A 14 12.79 -14.64 -4.54
N GLN A 15 13.95 -14.15 -4.97
CA GLN A 15 14.02 -12.82 -5.57
C GLN A 15 13.14 -12.79 -6.82
N GLN A 16 12.28 -11.78 -6.87
CA GLN A 16 11.35 -11.52 -7.96
C GLN A 16 11.42 -10.04 -8.35
N ALA A 17 10.72 -9.64 -9.42
CA ALA A 17 10.73 -8.26 -9.90
C ALA A 17 10.16 -7.25 -8.88
N HIS A 18 9.28 -7.72 -7.99
CA HIS A 18 8.66 -6.90 -6.95
C HIS A 18 9.35 -7.12 -5.60
N VAL A 19 9.44 -6.06 -4.79
CA VAL A 19 10.06 -6.12 -3.45
C VAL A 19 9.13 -6.67 -2.36
N LEU A 20 7.87 -6.92 -2.69
CA LEU A 20 6.83 -7.44 -1.81
C LEU A 20 6.54 -8.90 -2.13
N CYS A 21 6.18 -9.71 -1.13
CA CYS A 21 5.61 -11.02 -1.38
C CYS A 21 4.17 -10.89 -1.92
N ALA A 22 3.62 -11.98 -2.45
CA ALA A 22 2.28 -11.99 -3.03
C ALA A 22 1.20 -11.44 -2.08
N ASP A 23 1.26 -11.83 -0.80
CA ASP A 23 0.32 -11.37 0.23
C ASP A 23 0.39 -9.85 0.45
N CYS A 24 1.60 -9.32 0.65
CA CYS A 24 1.80 -7.89 0.84
C CYS A 24 1.48 -7.08 -0.42
N PHE A 25 1.78 -7.62 -1.61
CA PHE A 25 1.45 -6.98 -2.87
C PHE A 25 -0.06 -6.89 -3.08
N LYS A 26 -0.79 -7.98 -2.77
CA LYS A 26 -2.25 -8.00 -2.81
C LYS A 26 -2.85 -6.97 -1.84
N LEU A 27 -2.38 -6.95 -0.60
CA LEU A 27 -2.82 -5.97 0.39
C LEU A 27 -2.57 -4.52 -0.08
N HIS A 28 -1.40 -4.25 -0.65
CA HIS A 28 -1.07 -2.94 -1.21
C HIS A 28 -2.02 -2.54 -2.35
N LEU A 29 -2.39 -3.48 -3.24
CA LEU A 29 -3.38 -3.23 -4.29
C LEU A 29 -4.78 -2.93 -3.71
N GLU A 30 -5.22 -3.70 -2.70
CA GLU A 30 -6.50 -3.48 -2.03
C GLU A 30 -6.57 -2.08 -1.38
N GLN A 31 -5.53 -1.70 -0.63
CA GLN A 31 -5.40 -0.38 -0.02
C GLN A 31 -5.38 0.75 -1.07
N SER A 32 -4.64 0.55 -2.16
CA SER A 32 -4.59 1.52 -3.28
C SER A 32 -5.98 1.72 -3.90
N ASN A 33 -6.73 0.65 -4.10
CA ASN A 33 -8.07 0.71 -4.66
C ASN A 33 -9.07 1.37 -3.70
N GLN A 34 -8.94 1.11 -2.40
CA GLN A 34 -9.76 1.76 -1.37
C GLN A 34 -9.55 3.27 -1.37
N ILE A 35 -8.30 3.74 -1.36
CA ILE A 35 -7.96 5.18 -1.43
C ILE A 35 -8.51 5.81 -2.70
N LYS A 36 -8.29 5.18 -3.87
CA LYS A 36 -8.79 5.68 -5.16
C LYS A 36 -10.32 5.79 -5.17
N THR A 37 -11.02 4.82 -4.59
CA THR A 37 -12.48 4.83 -4.51
C THR A 37 -12.95 5.97 -3.61
N PHE A 38 -12.31 6.15 -2.45
CA PHE A 38 -12.62 7.25 -1.54
C PHE A 38 -12.41 8.63 -2.19
N LEU A 39 -11.26 8.85 -2.83
CA LEU A 39 -10.96 10.11 -3.52
C LEU A 39 -11.93 10.42 -4.67
N ARG A 40 -12.47 9.40 -5.34
CA ARG A 40 -13.52 9.59 -6.37
C ARG A 40 -14.84 10.05 -5.77
N MET A 41 -15.21 9.57 -4.58
CA MET A 41 -16.45 9.96 -3.90
C MET A 41 -16.30 11.30 -3.16
N HIS A 42 -15.09 11.60 -2.67
CA HIS A 42 -14.77 12.78 -1.88
C HIS A 42 -13.63 13.57 -2.55
N PRO A 43 -13.92 14.28 -3.66
CA PRO A 43 -12.92 15.09 -4.33
C PRO A 43 -12.39 16.17 -3.37
N GLY A 44 -11.05 16.24 -3.25
CA GLY A 44 -10.38 17.19 -2.36
C GLY A 44 -10.20 16.72 -0.92
N ALA A 45 -10.52 15.45 -0.59
CA ALA A 45 -10.21 14.90 0.72
C ALA A 45 -8.71 14.97 1.04
N SER A 46 -8.38 15.30 2.29
CA SER A 46 -7.00 15.42 2.74
C SER A 46 -6.38 14.05 3.05
N VAL A 47 -5.05 14.00 3.14
CA VAL A 47 -4.30 12.81 3.61
C VAL A 47 -4.77 12.39 5.01
N ILE A 48 -5.20 13.34 5.84
CA ILE A 48 -5.70 13.08 7.20
C ILE A 48 -7.06 12.38 7.15
N ASP A 49 -7.96 12.81 6.26
CA ASP A 49 -9.27 12.18 6.06
C ASP A 49 -9.10 10.75 5.55
N LEU A 50 -8.19 10.55 4.60
CA LEU A 50 -7.83 9.23 4.09
C LEU A 50 -7.30 8.31 5.19
N ALA A 51 -6.37 8.79 6.02
CA ALA A 51 -5.82 7.98 7.13
C ALA A 51 -6.90 7.60 8.14
N ARG A 52 -7.83 8.53 8.43
CA ARG A 52 -8.96 8.26 9.33
C ARG A 52 -9.92 7.22 8.77
N GLU A 53 -10.28 7.32 7.49
CA GLU A 53 -11.25 6.42 6.86
C GLU A 53 -10.66 5.03 6.56
N THR A 54 -9.44 4.99 6.03
CA THR A 54 -8.79 3.74 5.61
C THR A 54 -8.13 3.00 6.77
N GLY A 55 -7.93 3.66 7.91
CA GLY A 55 -7.18 3.13 9.05
C GLY A 55 -5.68 3.01 8.80
N LEU A 56 -5.19 3.51 7.66
CA LEU A 56 -3.77 3.51 7.30
C LEU A 56 -3.03 4.65 8.01
N SER A 57 -1.75 4.43 8.31
CA SER A 57 -0.91 5.51 8.83
C SER A 57 -0.71 6.62 7.78
N LEU A 58 -0.48 7.84 8.23
CA LEU A 58 -0.21 8.99 7.34
C LEU A 58 0.94 8.70 6.37
N SER A 59 1.99 8.00 6.81
CA SER A 59 3.12 7.60 5.96
C SER A 59 2.69 6.63 4.85
N GLN A 60 1.83 5.65 5.16
CA GLN A 60 1.31 4.71 4.15
C GLN A 60 0.41 5.42 3.15
N VAL A 61 -0.49 6.29 3.62
CA VAL A 61 -1.34 7.08 2.71
C VAL A 61 -0.50 7.95 1.79
N ASN A 62 0.54 8.61 2.32
CA ASN A 62 1.43 9.45 1.53
C ASN A 62 2.23 8.65 0.48
N GLU A 63 2.67 7.44 0.82
CA GLU A 63 3.33 6.54 -0.14
C GLU A 63 2.39 6.11 -1.29
N LEU A 64 1.11 5.89 -0.99
CA LEU A 64 0.10 5.45 -1.94
C LEU A 64 -0.44 6.57 -2.84
N VAL A 65 -0.47 7.81 -2.35
CA VAL A 65 -0.99 8.99 -3.07
C VAL A 65 0.11 9.76 -3.81
N GLY A 66 1.35 9.73 -3.32
CA GLY A 66 2.48 10.49 -3.87
C GLY A 66 3.15 9.89 -5.13
N ARG A 67 2.57 8.84 -5.74
CA ARG A 67 3.04 8.20 -6.97
C ARG A 67 2.04 8.38 -8.10
#